data_AF-A0AAE0XBW9-F1
#
_entry.id   AF-A0AAE0XBW9-F1
#
_cell.length_a   1.000
_cell.length_b   1.000
_cell.length_c   1.000
_cell.angle_alpha   90.00
_cell.angle_beta   90.00
_cell.angle_gamma   90.00
#
_symmetry.space_group_name_H-M   'P 1'
#
loop_
_entity.id
_entity.type
_entity.pdbx_description
1 polymer ?
#
loop_
_entity_poly.entity_id
_entity_poly.type
_entity_poly.pdbx_seq_one_letter_code
_entity_poly.pdbx_strand_id
1 'polypeptide(L)' 'MDIDAVKRYRLREDALESYLRQLFPGQDIQVNVQGISYSLTIPRKLTAPERRYIDKKIRSQPDD' A
#
# COMPACT_ATOMS: atom_id res chain seq x y z
N MET A 1 11.89 -1.06 -10.39
CA MET A 1 10.73 -0.75 -9.53
C MET A 1 9.51 -1.40 -10.15
N ASP A 2 8.74 -2.14 -9.36
CA ASP A 2 7.49 -2.75 -9.79
C ASP A 2 6.34 -1.84 -9.31
N ILE A 3 5.33 -1.66 -10.17
CA ILE A 3 4.18 -0.81 -9.87
C ILE A 3 2.99 -1.73 -9.58
N ASP A 4 2.56 -1.73 -8.32
CA ASP A 4 1.37 -2.43 -7.86
C ASP A 4 0.18 -1.47 -7.77
N ALA A 5 -1.04 -1.99 -7.91
CA ALA A 5 -2.24 -1.18 -7.78
C ALA A 5 -3.22 -1.90 -6.85
N VAL A 6 -3.55 -1.24 -5.75
CA VAL A 6 -4.53 -1.74 -4.77
C VAL A 6 -5.72 -0.80 -4.73
N LYS A 7 -6.92 -1.33 -4.50
CA LYS A 7 -8.12 -0.48 -4.43
C LYS A 7 -8.00 0.49 -3.26
N ARG A 8 -8.31 1.76 -3.53
CA ARG A 8 -8.41 2.77 -2.49
C ARG A 8 -9.65 2.50 -1.67
N TYR A 9 -9.47 2.43 -0.36
CA TYR A 9 -10.55 2.37 0.63
C TYR A 9 -10.38 3.54 1.60
N ARG A 10 -10.57 3.31 2.91
CA ARG A 10 -10.61 4.33 3.94
C ARG A 10 -9.22 4.73 4.46
N LEU A 11 -8.24 3.84 4.36
CA LEU A 11 -6.87 4.15 4.77
C LEU A 11 -6.31 5.27 3.90
N ARG A 12 -5.78 6.33 4.51
CA ARG A 12 -5.12 7.45 3.81
C ARG A 12 -3.80 7.01 3.17
N GLU A 13 -3.36 7.73 2.15
CA GLU A 13 -2.08 7.50 1.45
C GLU A 13 -0.91 7.46 2.43
N ASP A 14 -0.80 8.45 3.31
CA ASP A 14 0.28 8.58 4.28
C ASP A 14 0.35 7.39 5.26
N ALA A 15 -0.82 6.92 5.73
CA ALA A 15 -0.91 5.76 6.62
C ALA A 15 -0.56 4.45 5.89
N LEU A 16 -0.93 4.33 4.61
CA LEU A 16 -0.54 3.20 3.76
C LEU A 16 0.96 3.22 3.48
N GLU A 17 1.52 4.38 3.16
CA GLU A 17 2.96 4.54 2.93
C GLU A 17 3.76 4.19 4.18
N SER A 18 3.36 4.72 5.35
CA SER A 18 4.01 4.41 6.62
C SER A 18 3.96 2.91 6.94
N TYR A 19 2.81 2.27 6.72
CA TYR A 19 2.66 0.82 6.88
C TYR A 19 3.56 0.02 5.93
N LEU A 20 3.67 0.43 4.67
CA LEU A 20 4.55 -0.22 3.71
C LEU A 20 6.02 -0.02 4.09
N ARG A 21 6.42 1.18 4.53
CA ARG A 21 7.79 1.45 5.01
C ARG A 21 8.17 0.58 6.21
N GLN A 22 7.19 0.25 7.07
CA GLN A 22 7.38 -0.71 8.17
C GLN A 22 7.54 -2.14 7.68
N LEU A 23 6.78 -2.56 6.66
CA LEU A 23 6.88 -3.91 6.07
C LEU A 23 8.17 -4.11 5.27
N PHE A 24 8.64 -3.07 4.59
CA PHE A 24 9.79 -3.08 3.71
C PHE A 24 10.85 -2.06 4.17
N PRO A 25 11.49 -2.28 5.33
CA PRO A 25 12.50 -1.35 5.84
C PRO A 25 13.67 -1.24 4.85
N GLY A 26 14.10 -0.01 4.58
CA GLY A 26 15.21 0.27 3.65
C GLY A 26 14.83 0.19 2.17
N GLN A 27 13.55 0.05 1.82
CA GLN A 27 13.08 0.15 0.45
C GLN A 27 12.53 1.56 0.15
N ASP A 28 12.77 2.02 -1.07
CA ASP A 28 12.17 3.25 -1.59
C ASP A 28 10.72 2.97 -2.00
N ILE A 29 9.78 3.36 -1.15
CA ILE A 29 8.35 3.10 -1.35
C ILE A 29 7.65 4.42 -1.61
N GLN A 30 6.87 4.46 -2.67
CA GLN A 30 6.01 5.60 -2.98
C GLN A 30 4.57 5.12 -3.13
N VAL A 31 3.66 5.78 -2.44
CA VAL A 31 2.23 5.56 -2.61
C VAL A 31 1.67 6.78 -3.33
N ASN A 32 1.01 6.56 -4.46
CA ASN A 32 0.33 7.61 -5.21
C ASN A 32 -1.14 7.27 -5.38
N VAL A 33 -2.02 8.23 -5.12
CA VAL A 33 -3.44 8.11 -5.46
C VAL A 33 -3.64 8.26 -6.97
N GLN A 34 -4.14 7.20 -7.62
CA GLN A 34 -4.69 7.26 -8.98
C GLN A 34 -6.20 7.04 -8.94
N GLY A 35 -6.94 8.14 -8.74
CA GLY A 35 -8.40 8.13 -8.66
C GLY A 35 -8.93 7.29 -7.50
N ILE A 36 -9.49 6.11 -7.82
CA ILE A 36 -10.06 5.15 -6.87
C ILE A 36 -9.10 4.02 -6.47
N SER A 37 -7.81 4.14 -6.83
CA SER A 37 -6.78 3.15 -6.52
C SER A 37 -5.54 3.82 -5.94
N TYR A 38 -4.84 3.10 -5.06
CA TYR A 38 -3.47 3.42 -4.67
C TYR A 38 -2.51 2.71 -5.62
N SER A 39 -1.65 3.48 -6.27
CA SER A 39 -0.51 3.01 -7.03
C SER A 39 0.69 2.94 -6.08
N LEU A 40 1.18 1.73 -5.86
CA LEU A 40 2.33 1.44 -4.99
C LEU A 40 3.55 1.24 -5.87
N THR A 41 4.57 2.08 -5.71
CA THR A 41 5.86 1.89 -6.36
C THR A 41 6.81 1.31 -5.33
N ILE A 42 7.24 0.08 -5.55
CA ILE A 42 8.08 -0.67 -4.62
C ILE A 42 9.22 -1.30 -5.44
N PRO A 43 10.48 -1.36 -4.96
CA PRO A 43 11.59 -1.90 -5.74
C PRO A 43 11.48 -3.42 -5.99
N ARG A 44 10.52 -4.10 -5.35
CA ARG A 44 10.22 -5.52 -5.55
C ARG A 44 8.73 -5.75 -5.79
N LYS A 45 8.42 -6.86 -6.46
CA LYS A 45 7.05 -7.34 -6.63
C LYS A 45 6.48 -7.86 -5.32
N LEU A 46 5.26 -7.44 -4.97
CA LEU A 46 4.55 -7.96 -3.80
C LEU A 46 4.18 -9.43 -4.01
N THR A 47 4.42 -10.25 -3.00
CA THR A 47 3.93 -11.63 -2.99
C THR A 47 2.40 -11.65 -2.72
N ALA A 48 1.74 -12.73 -3.14
CA ALA A 48 0.31 -12.92 -2.88
C ALA A 48 -0.11 -12.74 -1.40
N PRO A 49 0.62 -13.25 -0.39
CA PRO A 49 0.27 -12.99 1.01
C PRO A 49 0.43 -11.51 1.38
N GLU A 50 1.47 -10.81 0.91
CA GLU A 50 1.69 -9.38 1.21
C GLU A 50 0.59 -8.51 0.64
N ARG A 51 0.19 -8.75 -0.63
CA ARG A 51 -0.98 -8.08 -1.23
C ARG A 51 -2.23 -8.28 -0.38
N ARG A 52 -2.46 -9.50 0.12
CA ARG A 52 -3.61 -9.80 1.00
C ARG A 52 -3.53 -9.04 2.32
N TYR A 53 -2.35 -8.92 2.94
CA TYR A 53 -2.17 -8.15 4.16
C TYR A 53 -2.42 -6.66 3.94
N ILE A 54 -1.89 -6.11 2.86
CA ILE A 54 -2.10 -4.72 2.46
C ILE A 54 -3.58 -4.46 2.20
N ASP A 55 -4.24 -5.26 1.35
CA ASP A 55 -5.67 -5.12 1.07
C ASP A 55 -6.53 -5.22 2.34
N LYS A 56 -6.24 -6.22 3.21
CA LYS A 56 -6.92 -6.36 4.50
C LYS A 56 -6.69 -5.16 5.41
N LYS A 57 -5.47 -4.62 5.48
CA LYS A 57 -5.14 -3.44 6.29
C LYS A 57 -5.90 -2.20 5.79
N ILE A 58 -5.92 -1.97 4.48
CA ILE A 58 -6.63 -0.85 3.84
C ILE A 58 -8.16 -0.97 4.09
N ARG A 59 -8.69 -2.20 4.07
CA ARG A 59 -10.11 -2.48 4.38
C ARG A 59 -10.47 -2.43 5.86
N SER A 60 -9.53 -2.76 6.75
CA SER A 60 -9.80 -3.02 8.17
C SER A 60 -9.64 -1.79 9.07
N GLN A 61 -9.18 -0.64 8.58
CA GLN A 61 -9.09 0.57 9.40
C GLN A 61 -10.44 1.30 9.47
N PRO A 62 -11.00 1.52 10.68
CA PRO A 62 -12.19 2.34 10.86
C PRO A 62 -11.88 3.82 10.58
N ASP A 63 -12.89 4.57 10.16
CA ASP A 63 -12.88 6.03 10.03
C ASP A 63 -12.51 6.64 11.40
N ASP A 64 -11.39 7.35 11.50
CA ASP A 64 -11.15 8.34 12.56
C ASP A 64 -11.05 9.72 11.91
#